data_AF-A0A0T6AXV1-F1
#
_entry.id   AF-A0A0T6AXV1-F1
#
_cell.length_a   1.000
_cell.length_b   1.000
_cell.length_c   1.000
_cell.angle_alpha   90.00
_cell.angle_beta   90.00
_cell.angle_gamma   90.00
#
_symmetry.space_group_name_H-M   'P 1'
#
loop_
_entity.id
_entity.type
_entity.pdbx_description
1 polymer ?
#
loop_
_entity_poly.entity_id
_entity_poly.type
_entity_poly.pdbx_seq_one_letter_code
_entity_poly.pdbx_strand_id
1 'polypeptide(L)'
;MMEERVSVSFNCQNCLQPLILDDSLNSLGEHILAELTLPINSTPDVDLESQATSFDHYVHPCRLSDSGNGANGFMLISDGKEVDSLSHKMKVRAILFDTLSDNSNIDHPLCEECTDNLLEMLEQEIVIIDNDCEDYKRYYKRREADVGEQKLSELQKELEDIENEEKRLYEELGALTEEEKETLKAIEEQEAEAKRLAQEEHRYWKEYTKYRKDYLNTDDEYRSLECQLAYTQSQLDKLRNTNVFNATFHIWHSGHFGTINNFKLGRLPSVPVEWSEINAAWGQTALLLAALARKINLTFEKYKLVPYGNHSYIEVLGEQRELPLYGSGGFKFLWDTKFDAGMVAFLDCLQQFKEKVEQGHIDFRLPYQMNKGKIEDSSIYSIKIQFNSEEQWTKALKFMLTNLKWSLAWVSSQFNDEDEVLSS
;
A
#
# COMPACT_ATOMS: atom_id res chain seq x y z
N MET A 1 -104.46 -44.96 -23.30
CA MET A 1 -103.36 -44.36 -22.53
C MET A 1 -102.08 -45.07 -22.94
N MET A 2 -101.39 -44.50 -23.91
CA MET A 2 -100.02 -44.84 -24.27
C MET A 2 -99.36 -43.46 -24.29
N GLU A 3 -98.59 -43.14 -23.25
CA GLU A 3 -97.85 -41.88 -23.18
C GLU A 3 -96.89 -41.84 -24.37
N GLU A 4 -97.13 -40.91 -25.28
CA GLU A 4 -96.16 -40.57 -26.34
C GLU A 4 -94.87 -40.17 -25.64
N ARG A 5 -93.81 -40.97 -25.83
CA ARG A 5 -92.49 -40.64 -25.32
C ARG A 5 -91.96 -39.46 -26.13
N VAL A 6 -92.20 -38.24 -25.65
CA VAL A 6 -91.62 -37.02 -26.21
C VAL A 6 -90.14 -37.00 -25.85
N SER A 7 -89.28 -37.03 -26.86
CA SER A 7 -87.83 -36.86 -26.67
C SER A 7 -87.54 -35.39 -26.40
N VAL A 8 -87.28 -35.05 -25.13
CA VAL A 8 -86.82 -33.71 -24.77
C VAL A 8 -85.30 -33.68 -24.83
N SER A 9 -84.75 -32.79 -25.66
CA SER A 9 -83.30 -32.67 -25.86
C SER A 9 -82.68 -31.41 -25.24
N PHE A 10 -83.49 -30.41 -24.85
CA PHE A 10 -83.00 -29.16 -24.28
C PHE A 10 -83.87 -28.71 -23.10
N ASN A 11 -83.25 -28.01 -22.16
CA ASN A 11 -83.89 -27.44 -20.97
C ASN A 11 -83.76 -25.92 -21.01
N CYS A 12 -84.73 -25.21 -20.43
CA CYS A 12 -84.61 -23.77 -20.21
C CYS A 12 -83.39 -23.49 -19.31
N GLN A 13 -82.49 -22.61 -19.71
CA GLN A 13 -81.28 -22.34 -18.91
C GLN A 13 -81.59 -21.61 -17.60
N ASN A 14 -82.71 -20.88 -17.53
CA ASN A 14 -83.10 -20.14 -16.33
C ASN A 14 -83.88 -21.00 -15.31
N CYS A 15 -84.91 -21.74 -15.76
CA CYS A 15 -85.79 -22.51 -14.86
C CYS A 15 -85.59 -24.04 -14.92
N LEU A 16 -84.67 -24.51 -15.77
CA LEU A 16 -84.31 -25.92 -15.99
C LEU A 16 -85.46 -26.83 -16.45
N GLN A 17 -86.61 -26.25 -16.83
CA GLN A 17 -87.75 -27.00 -17.33
C GLN A 17 -87.49 -27.58 -18.74
N PRO A 18 -87.97 -28.80 -19.03
CA PRO A 18 -87.83 -29.43 -20.34
C PRO A 18 -88.54 -28.62 -21.43
N LEU A 19 -87.87 -28.33 -22.55
CA LEU A 19 -88.41 -27.55 -23.66
C LEU A 19 -88.83 -28.44 -24.84
N ILE A 20 -90.03 -28.20 -25.35
CA ILE A 20 -90.51 -28.78 -26.61
C ILE A 20 -90.18 -27.77 -27.70
N LEU A 21 -89.19 -28.09 -28.53
CA LEU A 21 -88.75 -27.23 -29.63
C LEU A 21 -89.57 -27.52 -30.89
N ASP A 22 -89.97 -26.46 -31.59
CA ASP A 22 -90.66 -26.56 -32.87
C ASP A 22 -89.76 -27.20 -33.95
N ASP A 23 -90.39 -27.91 -34.88
CA ASP A 23 -89.69 -28.62 -35.95
C ASP A 23 -89.06 -27.68 -36.99
N SER A 24 -89.47 -26.41 -37.04
CA SER A 24 -88.85 -25.38 -37.89
C SER A 24 -87.39 -25.08 -37.52
N LEU A 25 -86.99 -25.32 -36.27
CA LEU A 25 -85.61 -25.12 -35.79
C LEU A 25 -84.64 -26.24 -36.21
N ASN A 26 -85.12 -27.24 -36.96
CA ASN A 26 -84.31 -28.37 -37.43
C ASN A 26 -83.46 -28.06 -38.66
N SER A 27 -83.76 -26.97 -39.38
CA SER A 27 -83.02 -26.54 -40.57
C SER A 27 -82.92 -25.02 -40.62
N LEU A 28 -81.77 -24.47 -40.24
CA LEU A 28 -81.46 -23.07 -40.48
C LEU A 28 -80.64 -22.91 -41.77
N GLY A 29 -81.02 -21.94 -42.60
CA GLY A 29 -80.23 -21.54 -43.75
C GLY A 29 -78.98 -20.77 -43.32
N GLU A 30 -77.89 -20.93 -44.08
CA GLU A 30 -76.59 -20.29 -43.81
C GLU A 30 -76.69 -18.75 -43.73
N HIS A 31 -77.58 -18.15 -44.51
CA HIS A 31 -77.90 -16.72 -44.44
C HIS A 31 -78.55 -16.29 -43.12
N ILE A 32 -79.43 -17.11 -42.54
CA ILE A 32 -80.12 -16.78 -41.29
C ILE A 32 -79.14 -16.84 -40.12
N LEU A 33 -78.25 -17.83 -40.11
CA LEU A 33 -77.17 -17.90 -39.11
C LEU A 33 -76.22 -16.70 -39.23
N ALA A 34 -75.86 -16.30 -40.45
CA ALA A 34 -75.01 -15.14 -40.66
C ALA A 34 -75.64 -13.82 -40.16
N GLU A 35 -76.95 -13.63 -40.36
CA GLU A 35 -77.68 -12.47 -39.82
C GLU A 35 -77.74 -12.50 -38.28
N LEU A 36 -78.00 -13.66 -37.68
CA LEU A 36 -78.03 -13.83 -36.22
C LEU A 36 -76.66 -13.69 -35.55
N THR A 37 -75.56 -13.80 -36.31
CA THR A 37 -74.20 -13.61 -35.80
C THR A 37 -73.79 -12.13 -35.80
N LEU A 38 -74.61 -11.23 -36.35
CA LEU A 38 -74.32 -9.80 -36.30
C LEU A 38 -74.52 -9.27 -34.87
N PRO A 39 -73.52 -8.58 -34.30
CA PRO A 39 -73.59 -8.10 -32.93
C PRO A 39 -74.69 -7.06 -32.77
N ILE A 40 -75.60 -7.29 -31.83
CA ILE A 40 -76.74 -6.40 -31.53
C ILE A 40 -76.28 -5.18 -30.71
N ASN A 41 -75.22 -5.33 -29.92
CA ASN A 41 -74.61 -4.25 -29.14
C ASN A 41 -73.25 -3.86 -29.75
N SER A 42 -73.14 -2.65 -30.28
CA SER A 42 -71.84 -2.04 -30.59
C SER A 42 -71.28 -1.38 -29.33
N THR A 43 -70.73 -2.18 -28.42
CA THR A 43 -69.90 -1.66 -27.32
C THR A 43 -68.48 -1.43 -27.84
N PRO A 44 -67.90 -0.23 -27.69
CA PRO A 44 -66.51 -0.01 -28.06
C PRO A 44 -65.61 -0.84 -27.14
N ASP A 45 -64.63 -1.54 -27.73
CA ASP A 45 -63.63 -2.34 -27.01
C ASP A 45 -63.00 -1.53 -25.86
N VAL A 46 -63.41 -1.82 -24.64
CA VAL A 46 -62.68 -1.42 -23.44
C VAL A 46 -61.89 -2.65 -22.99
N ASP A 47 -60.57 -2.52 -23.10
CA ASP A 47 -59.56 -3.48 -22.65
C ASP A 47 -59.77 -3.81 -21.16
N LEU A 48 -60.35 -4.98 -20.87
CA LEU A 48 -60.72 -5.42 -19.52
C LEU A 48 -59.73 -6.47 -19.02
N GLU A 49 -58.52 -6.04 -18.66
CA GLU A 49 -57.57 -6.84 -17.86
C GLU A 49 -57.92 -6.84 -16.35
N SER A 50 -59.17 -6.52 -15.99
CA SER A 50 -59.60 -6.44 -14.59
C SER A 50 -61.05 -6.87 -14.40
N GLN A 51 -61.31 -8.18 -14.43
CA GLN A 51 -62.43 -8.82 -13.71
C GLN A 51 -62.38 -10.36 -13.81
N ALA A 52 -61.27 -10.95 -13.37
CA ALA A 52 -61.25 -12.38 -13.06
C ALA A 52 -61.59 -12.56 -11.57
N THR A 53 -62.87 -12.73 -11.23
CA THR A 53 -63.36 -13.56 -10.11
C THR A 53 -64.87 -13.43 -9.95
N SER A 54 -65.63 -14.36 -10.55
CA SER A 54 -66.76 -15.09 -9.92
C SER A 54 -67.56 -15.85 -10.99
N PHE A 55 -66.90 -16.79 -11.67
CA PHE A 55 -67.58 -17.82 -12.43
C PHE A 55 -68.00 -18.95 -11.47
N ASP A 56 -69.04 -18.71 -10.68
CA ASP A 56 -69.80 -19.81 -10.08
C ASP A 56 -71.03 -20.05 -10.96
N HIS A 57 -71.11 -21.25 -11.53
CA HIS A 57 -72.07 -21.69 -12.57
C HIS A 57 -71.75 -21.32 -14.02
N TYR A 58 -70.54 -21.65 -14.49
CA TYR A 58 -70.30 -21.82 -15.93
C TYR A 58 -70.62 -23.26 -16.34
N VAL A 59 -71.83 -23.51 -16.84
CA VAL A 59 -72.18 -24.79 -17.47
C VAL A 59 -71.68 -24.71 -18.92
N HIS A 60 -70.69 -25.52 -19.27
CA HIS A 60 -70.15 -25.53 -20.62
C HIS A 60 -71.24 -25.77 -21.67
N PRO A 61 -71.22 -25.05 -22.82
CA PRO A 61 -72.13 -25.29 -23.92
C PRO A 61 -72.08 -26.77 -24.33
N CYS A 62 -73.23 -27.36 -24.64
CA CYS A 62 -73.35 -28.77 -24.98
C CYS A 62 -72.70 -29.04 -26.35
N ARG A 63 -71.37 -29.15 -26.38
CA ARG A 63 -70.62 -29.48 -27.59
C ARG A 63 -70.79 -30.96 -27.90
N LEU A 64 -71.71 -31.25 -28.82
CA LEU A 64 -71.85 -32.57 -29.45
C LEU A 64 -70.57 -32.86 -30.27
N SER A 65 -69.60 -33.51 -29.63
CA SER A 65 -68.37 -33.99 -30.28
C SER A 65 -68.62 -35.36 -30.91
N ASP A 66 -68.34 -35.49 -32.21
CA ASP A 66 -68.34 -36.78 -32.89
C ASP A 66 -67.22 -37.65 -32.29
N SER A 67 -67.60 -38.64 -31.47
CA SER A 67 -66.70 -39.67 -30.99
C SER A 67 -66.38 -40.65 -32.13
N GLY A 68 -65.62 -40.18 -33.11
CA GLY A 68 -65.25 -40.89 -34.33
C GLY A 68 -63.77 -41.15 -34.46
N ASN A 69 -63.07 -41.56 -33.39
CA ASN A 69 -61.72 -42.11 -33.54
C ASN A 69 -61.34 -43.11 -32.44
N GLY A 70 -61.53 -44.40 -32.75
CA GLY A 70 -60.68 -45.50 -32.27
C GLY A 70 -60.85 -45.99 -30.83
N ALA A 71 -61.28 -47.24 -30.70
CA ALA A 71 -61.15 -48.12 -29.53
C ALA A 71 -62.13 -47.92 -28.36
N ASN A 72 -63.43 -48.18 -28.62
CA ASN A 72 -64.34 -49.02 -27.81
C ASN A 72 -65.80 -48.85 -28.32
N GLY A 73 -66.03 -49.20 -29.59
CA GLY A 73 -67.35 -49.12 -30.21
C GLY A 73 -68.23 -50.31 -29.84
N PHE A 74 -69.29 -50.06 -29.06
CA PHE A 74 -70.43 -50.97 -29.00
C PHE A 74 -71.24 -50.79 -30.29
N MET A 75 -71.24 -51.80 -31.16
CA MET A 75 -71.97 -51.76 -32.42
C MET A 75 -73.46 -51.99 -32.17
N LEU A 76 -74.25 -50.91 -32.14
CA LEU A 76 -75.71 -51.02 -32.17
C LEU A 76 -76.14 -51.21 -33.63
N ILE A 77 -76.42 -52.46 -34.01
CA ILE A 77 -77.14 -52.74 -35.27
C ILE A 77 -78.62 -52.53 -34.96
N SER A 78 -79.17 -51.38 -35.35
CA SER A 78 -80.61 -51.18 -35.47
C SER A 78 -80.90 -50.40 -36.75
N ASP A 79 -81.87 -50.90 -37.50
CA ASP A 79 -82.26 -50.49 -38.84
C ASP A 79 -83.01 -49.14 -38.77
N GLY A 80 -82.37 -48.04 -39.20
CA GLY A 80 -83.01 -46.73 -39.17
C GLY A 80 -82.17 -45.64 -39.83
N LYS A 81 -82.65 -45.09 -40.95
CA LYS A 81 -82.11 -43.90 -41.63
C LYS A 81 -82.23 -42.60 -40.79
N GLU A 82 -82.67 -42.68 -39.54
CA GLU A 82 -83.05 -41.53 -38.70
C GLU A 82 -81.94 -41.00 -37.78
N VAL A 83 -80.89 -41.79 -37.50
CA VAL A 83 -79.86 -41.43 -36.51
C VAL A 83 -78.96 -40.27 -36.96
N ASP A 84 -78.59 -40.23 -38.25
CA ASP A 84 -77.83 -39.10 -38.83
C ASP A 84 -78.67 -37.81 -38.87
N SER A 85 -80.00 -37.94 -39.07
CA SER A 85 -80.91 -36.79 -39.06
C SER A 85 -81.08 -36.21 -37.65
N LEU A 86 -81.18 -37.06 -36.62
CA LEU A 86 -81.33 -36.62 -35.23
C LEU A 86 -80.06 -35.91 -34.71
N SER A 87 -78.88 -36.47 -34.99
CA SER A 87 -77.59 -35.87 -34.61
C SER A 87 -77.37 -34.51 -35.28
N HIS A 88 -77.68 -34.41 -36.57
CA HIS A 88 -77.63 -33.13 -37.29
C HIS A 88 -78.62 -32.10 -36.72
N LYS A 89 -79.86 -32.50 -36.45
CA LYS A 89 -80.88 -31.63 -35.83
C LYS A 89 -80.47 -31.11 -34.46
N MET A 90 -79.87 -31.96 -33.62
CA MET A 90 -79.35 -31.56 -32.32
C MET A 90 -78.15 -30.61 -32.44
N LYS A 91 -77.23 -30.84 -33.38
CA LYS A 91 -76.09 -29.94 -33.65
C LYS A 91 -76.54 -28.57 -34.13
N VAL A 92 -77.49 -28.49 -35.07
CA VAL A 92 -78.02 -27.23 -35.58
C VAL A 92 -78.70 -26.42 -34.47
N ARG A 93 -79.49 -27.08 -33.61
CA ARG A 93 -80.15 -26.44 -32.47
C ARG A 93 -79.16 -25.95 -31.41
N ALA A 94 -78.11 -26.71 -31.12
CA ALA A 94 -77.06 -26.28 -30.18
C ALA A 94 -76.29 -25.06 -30.70
N ILE A 95 -75.90 -25.07 -31.99
CA ILE A 95 -75.20 -23.93 -32.62
C ILE A 95 -76.08 -22.66 -32.56
N LEU A 96 -77.38 -22.78 -32.79
CA LEU A 96 -78.29 -21.64 -32.71
C LEU A 96 -78.36 -21.04 -31.30
N PHE A 97 -78.51 -21.87 -30.27
CA PHE A 97 -78.57 -21.38 -28.89
C PHE A 97 -77.23 -20.81 -28.41
N ASP A 98 -76.12 -21.41 -28.82
CA ASP A 98 -74.78 -20.86 -28.56
C ASP A 98 -74.63 -19.48 -29.22
N THR A 99 -75.03 -19.34 -30.49
CA THR A 99 -74.93 -18.05 -31.22
C THR A 99 -75.81 -16.95 -30.59
N LEU A 100 -76.99 -17.30 -30.08
CA LEU A 100 -77.89 -16.35 -29.41
C LEU A 100 -77.38 -15.98 -28.00
N SER A 101 -76.78 -16.94 -27.29
CA SER A 101 -76.13 -16.70 -25.99
C SER A 101 -74.84 -15.91 -26.13
N ASP A 102 -74.12 -16.01 -27.25
CA ASP A 102 -72.92 -15.21 -27.50
C ASP A 102 -73.27 -13.72 -27.75
N ASN A 103 -74.44 -13.44 -28.33
CA ASN A 103 -74.90 -12.07 -28.65
C ASN A 103 -75.71 -11.40 -27.53
N SER A 104 -76.03 -12.13 -26.46
CA SER A 104 -76.82 -11.62 -25.33
C SER A 104 -76.20 -12.04 -24.01
N ASN A 105 -76.33 -11.25 -22.95
CA ASN A 105 -75.76 -11.60 -21.64
C ASN A 105 -76.55 -12.72 -20.91
N ILE A 106 -77.36 -13.49 -21.63
CA ILE A 106 -78.29 -14.48 -21.06
C ILE A 106 -78.21 -15.77 -21.88
N ASP A 107 -78.05 -16.90 -21.19
CA ASP A 107 -77.96 -18.20 -21.81
C ASP A 107 -79.31 -18.65 -22.37
N HIS A 108 -79.32 -19.02 -23.65
CA HIS A 108 -80.45 -19.58 -24.36
C HIS A 108 -80.34 -21.13 -24.39
N PRO A 109 -81.45 -21.88 -24.49
CA PRO A 109 -82.83 -21.44 -24.69
C PRO A 109 -83.56 -21.07 -23.40
N LEU A 110 -84.53 -20.16 -23.50
CA LEU A 110 -85.48 -19.81 -22.45
C LEU A 110 -86.86 -20.39 -22.77
N CYS A 111 -87.67 -20.70 -21.74
CA CYS A 111 -89.08 -21.02 -21.92
C CYS A 111 -89.92 -19.74 -22.06
N GLU A 112 -91.14 -19.87 -22.59
CA GLU A 112 -92.10 -18.76 -22.77
C GLU A 112 -92.23 -17.88 -21.52
N GLU A 113 -92.48 -18.48 -20.35
CA GLU A 113 -92.60 -17.73 -19.08
C GLU A 113 -91.29 -16.98 -18.69
N CYS A 114 -90.12 -17.55 -18.98
CA CYS A 114 -88.83 -16.91 -18.69
C CYS A 114 -88.52 -15.80 -19.71
N THR A 115 -88.94 -15.96 -20.97
CA THR A 115 -88.81 -14.93 -21.99
C THR A 115 -89.74 -13.76 -21.69
N ASP A 116 -90.98 -13.99 -21.26
CA ASP A 116 -91.92 -12.93 -20.90
C ASP A 116 -91.41 -12.11 -19.70
N ASN A 117 -90.90 -12.78 -18.65
CA ASN A 117 -90.31 -12.08 -17.52
C ASN A 117 -89.05 -11.28 -17.91
N LEU A 118 -88.24 -11.82 -18.83
CA LEU A 118 -87.09 -11.10 -19.36
C LEU A 118 -87.52 -9.86 -20.17
N LEU A 119 -88.56 -9.99 -21.01
CA LEU A 119 -89.11 -8.87 -21.77
C LEU A 119 -89.67 -7.80 -20.83
N GLU A 120 -90.38 -8.17 -19.77
CA GLU A 120 -90.87 -7.22 -18.77
C GLU A 120 -89.72 -6.50 -18.05
N MET A 121 -88.64 -7.21 -17.70
CA MET A 121 -87.44 -6.60 -17.12
C MET A 121 -86.75 -5.63 -18.09
N LEU A 122 -86.62 -6.00 -19.37
CA LEU A 122 -86.03 -5.15 -20.40
C LEU A 122 -86.91 -3.93 -20.69
N GLU A 123 -88.23 -4.07 -20.70
CA GLU A 123 -89.16 -2.94 -20.84
C GLU A 123 -89.05 -1.97 -19.67
N GLN A 124 -88.93 -2.47 -18.43
CA GLN A 124 -88.66 -1.65 -17.25
C GLN A 124 -87.32 -0.92 -17.36
N GLU A 125 -86.27 -1.61 -17.84
CA GLU A 125 -84.96 -1.00 -18.05
C GLU A 125 -84.99 0.09 -19.14
N ILE A 126 -85.73 -0.13 -20.23
CA ILE A 126 -85.96 0.89 -21.26
C ILE A 126 -86.66 2.12 -20.66
N VAL A 127 -87.68 1.94 -19.82
CA VAL A 127 -88.36 3.06 -19.16
C VAL A 127 -87.43 3.82 -18.22
N ILE A 128 -86.54 3.14 -17.49
CA ILE A 128 -85.55 3.78 -16.64
C ILE A 128 -84.57 4.59 -17.49
N ILE A 129 -84.03 4.00 -18.56
CA ILE A 129 -83.09 4.68 -19.47
C ILE A 129 -83.75 5.87 -20.18
N ASP A 130 -85.01 5.76 -20.59
CA ASP A 130 -85.74 6.85 -21.23
C ASP A 130 -85.95 8.03 -20.25
N ASN A 131 -86.30 7.72 -18.99
CA ASN A 131 -86.40 8.73 -17.94
C ASN A 131 -85.04 9.40 -17.66
N ASP A 132 -83.96 8.62 -17.57
CA ASP A 132 -82.60 9.15 -17.39
C ASP A 132 -82.20 10.05 -18.58
N CYS A 133 -82.52 9.63 -19.80
CA CYS A 133 -82.28 10.41 -21.01
C CYS A 133 -83.07 11.73 -21.00
N GLU A 134 -84.34 11.71 -20.60
CA GLU A 134 -85.17 12.92 -20.45
C GLU A 134 -84.66 13.83 -19.33
N ASP A 135 -84.14 13.27 -18.24
CA ASP A 135 -83.51 14.04 -17.16
C ASP A 135 -82.19 14.67 -17.64
N TYR A 136 -81.31 13.94 -18.33
CA TYR A 136 -80.10 14.50 -18.95
C TYR A 136 -80.42 15.60 -19.95
N LYS A 137 -81.44 15.42 -20.80
CA LYS A 137 -81.92 16.48 -21.71
C LYS A 137 -82.42 17.70 -20.96
N ARG A 138 -83.15 17.51 -19.84
CA ARG A 138 -83.60 18.61 -18.99
C ARG A 138 -82.43 19.34 -18.32
N TYR A 139 -81.44 18.61 -17.80
CA TYR A 139 -80.22 19.20 -17.25
C TYR A 139 -79.42 19.97 -18.30
N TYR A 140 -79.28 19.42 -19.50
CA TYR A 140 -78.60 20.06 -20.62
C TYR A 140 -79.32 21.35 -21.03
N LYS A 141 -80.63 21.32 -21.25
CA LYS A 141 -81.44 22.52 -21.56
C LYS A 141 -81.39 23.57 -20.45
N ARG A 142 -81.43 23.15 -19.18
CA ARG A 142 -81.30 24.07 -18.04
C ARG A 142 -79.92 24.72 -18.03
N ARG A 143 -78.86 23.96 -18.31
CA ARG A 143 -77.49 24.47 -18.38
C ARG A 143 -77.30 25.41 -19.58
N GLU A 144 -77.87 25.10 -20.74
CA GLU A 144 -77.87 26.01 -21.90
C GLU A 144 -78.62 27.32 -21.60
N ALA A 145 -79.77 27.26 -20.91
CA ALA A 145 -80.53 28.45 -20.53
C ALA A 145 -79.84 29.29 -19.43
N ASP A 146 -79.03 28.67 -18.58
CA ASP A 146 -78.25 29.32 -17.50
C ASP A 146 -76.90 29.90 -18.01
N VAL A 147 -76.49 29.53 -19.23
CA VAL A 147 -75.35 30.14 -19.92
C VAL A 147 -75.85 31.38 -20.67
N GLY A 148 -75.84 32.52 -19.99
CA GLY A 148 -76.02 33.82 -20.64
C GLY A 148 -74.86 34.13 -21.60
N GLU A 149 -75.11 34.93 -22.65
CA GLU A 149 -74.09 35.34 -23.65
C GLU A 149 -72.82 35.94 -23.01
N GLN A 150 -72.95 36.57 -21.84
CA GLN A 150 -71.81 37.10 -21.06
C GLN A 150 -70.86 35.99 -20.56
N LYS A 151 -71.40 34.85 -20.11
CA LYS A 151 -70.62 33.71 -19.61
C LYS A 151 -69.97 32.92 -20.75
N LEU A 152 -70.60 32.90 -21.92
CA LEU A 152 -70.05 32.33 -23.15
C LEU A 152 -68.85 33.14 -23.66
N SER A 153 -68.94 34.47 -23.62
CA SER A 153 -67.84 35.38 -23.97
C SER A 153 -66.66 35.27 -22.99
N GLU A 154 -66.92 35.15 -21.69
CA GLU A 154 -65.90 34.89 -20.66
C GLU A 154 -65.18 33.54 -20.90
N LEU A 155 -65.93 32.46 -21.14
CA LEU A 155 -65.36 31.15 -21.44
C LEU A 155 -64.57 31.10 -22.76
N GLN A 156 -65.03 31.82 -23.79
CA GLN A 156 -64.29 31.95 -25.06
C GLN A 156 -62.96 32.68 -24.86
N LYS A 157 -62.94 33.72 -24.02
CA LYS A 157 -61.71 34.44 -23.68
C LYS A 157 -60.77 33.57 -22.85
N GLU A 158 -61.30 32.82 -21.87
CA GLU A 158 -60.50 31.86 -21.09
C GLU A 158 -59.89 30.77 -21.98
N LEU A 159 -60.64 30.28 -22.97
CA LEU A 159 -60.14 29.29 -23.92
C LEU A 159 -59.02 29.88 -24.81
N GLU A 160 -59.18 31.11 -25.30
CA GLU A 160 -58.14 31.80 -26.06
C GLU A 160 -56.88 32.08 -25.20
N ASP A 161 -57.05 32.48 -23.93
CA ASP A 161 -55.95 32.69 -23.00
C ASP A 161 -55.19 31.37 -22.72
N ILE A 162 -55.92 30.25 -22.56
CA ILE A 162 -55.32 28.91 -22.35
C ILE A 162 -54.62 28.41 -23.61
N GLU A 163 -55.21 28.56 -24.80
CA GLU A 163 -54.57 28.14 -26.06
C GLU A 163 -53.27 28.93 -26.34
N ASN A 164 -53.24 30.21 -25.97
CA ASN A 164 -52.04 31.04 -26.08
C ASN A 164 -50.97 30.61 -25.07
N GLU A 165 -51.37 30.26 -23.84
CA GLU A 165 -50.47 29.73 -22.82
C GLU A 165 -49.90 28.35 -23.22
N GLU A 166 -50.73 27.46 -23.75
CA GLU A 166 -50.31 26.16 -24.27
C GLU A 166 -49.25 26.31 -25.36
N LYS A 167 -49.48 27.19 -26.34
CA LYS A 167 -48.49 27.48 -27.38
C LYS A 167 -47.17 27.98 -26.81
N ARG A 168 -47.22 28.91 -25.86
CA ARG A 168 -46.02 29.44 -25.18
C ARG A 168 -45.25 28.33 -24.48
N LEU A 169 -45.94 27.47 -23.74
CA LEU A 169 -45.33 26.35 -23.02
C LEU A 169 -44.71 25.32 -23.99
N TYR A 170 -45.33 25.05 -25.14
CA TYR A 170 -44.74 24.19 -26.17
C TYR A 170 -43.45 24.78 -26.76
N GLU A 171 -43.42 26.09 -27.01
CA GLU A 171 -42.21 26.76 -27.48
C GLU A 171 -41.08 26.71 -26.43
N GLU A 172 -41.41 26.95 -25.16
CA GLU A 172 -40.46 26.85 -24.05
C GLU A 172 -39.93 25.41 -23.88
N LEU A 173 -40.81 24.41 -23.97
CA LEU A 173 -40.43 23.01 -23.90
C LEU A 173 -39.53 22.61 -25.08
N GLY A 174 -39.83 23.10 -26.29
CA GLY A 174 -38.96 22.93 -27.45
C GLY A 174 -37.56 23.50 -27.24
N ALA A 175 -37.47 24.74 -26.72
CA ALA A 175 -36.19 25.36 -26.41
C ALA A 175 -35.38 24.57 -25.36
N LEU A 176 -36.04 24.13 -24.29
CA LEU A 176 -35.42 23.32 -23.23
C LEU A 176 -34.92 21.97 -23.74
N THR A 177 -35.66 21.31 -24.64
CA THR A 177 -35.21 20.02 -25.19
C THR A 177 -33.96 20.12 -26.06
N GLU A 178 -33.77 21.22 -26.81
CA GLU A 178 -32.53 21.42 -27.57
C GLU A 178 -31.36 21.76 -26.63
N GLU A 179 -31.59 22.56 -25.58
CA GLU A 179 -30.58 22.83 -24.54
C GLU A 179 -30.17 21.53 -23.80
N GLU A 180 -31.12 20.66 -23.46
CA GLU A 180 -30.85 19.35 -22.87
C GLU A 180 -29.94 18.50 -23.79
N LYS A 181 -30.22 18.51 -25.09
CA LYS A 181 -29.43 17.76 -26.07
C LYS A 181 -28.02 18.33 -26.25
N GLU A 182 -27.86 19.65 -26.23
CA GLU A 182 -26.53 20.29 -26.28
C GLU A 182 -25.73 20.00 -25.01
N THR A 183 -26.36 20.08 -23.84
CA THR A 183 -25.71 19.78 -22.56
C THR A 183 -25.32 18.31 -22.44
N LEU A 184 -26.15 17.36 -22.89
CA LEU A 184 -25.80 15.94 -22.92
C LEU A 184 -24.58 15.64 -23.78
N LYS A 185 -24.47 16.27 -24.97
CA LYS A 185 -23.28 16.15 -25.81
C LYS A 185 -22.02 16.70 -25.12
N ALA A 186 -22.15 17.86 -24.48
CA ALA A 186 -21.03 18.46 -23.73
C ALA A 186 -20.59 17.56 -22.56
N ILE A 187 -21.52 16.90 -21.87
CA ILE A 187 -21.21 15.91 -20.82
C ILE A 187 -20.43 14.72 -21.40
N GLU A 188 -20.88 14.15 -22.53
CA GLU A 188 -20.22 13.01 -23.17
C GLU A 188 -18.77 13.35 -23.59
N GLU A 189 -18.56 14.53 -24.19
CA GLU A 189 -17.23 15.02 -24.55
C GLU A 189 -16.32 15.17 -23.31
N GLN A 190 -16.86 15.74 -22.22
CA GLN A 190 -16.11 15.93 -20.99
C GLN A 190 -15.78 14.61 -20.28
N GLU A 191 -16.69 13.63 -20.33
CA GLU A 191 -16.43 12.29 -19.80
C GLU A 191 -15.34 11.54 -20.58
N ALA A 192 -15.32 11.70 -21.91
CA ALA A 192 -14.27 11.14 -22.75
C ALA A 192 -12.90 11.74 -22.42
N GLU A 193 -12.85 13.07 -22.23
CA GLU A 193 -11.63 13.77 -21.83
C GLU A 193 -11.16 13.37 -20.42
N ALA A 194 -12.08 13.23 -19.46
CA ALA A 194 -11.76 12.76 -18.12
C ALA A 194 -11.16 11.35 -18.13
N LYS A 195 -11.70 10.43 -18.95
CA LYS A 195 -11.14 9.08 -19.14
C LYS A 195 -9.74 9.13 -19.74
N ARG A 196 -9.49 10.02 -20.71
CA ARG A 196 -8.17 10.22 -21.30
C ARG A 196 -7.17 10.69 -20.24
N LEU A 197 -7.50 11.74 -19.50
CA LEU A 197 -6.65 12.30 -18.45
C LEU A 197 -6.33 11.28 -17.35
N ALA A 198 -7.30 10.48 -16.93
CA ALA A 198 -7.08 9.43 -15.93
C ALA A 198 -6.05 8.37 -16.39
N GLN A 199 -6.03 8.02 -17.67
CA GLN A 199 -5.03 7.10 -18.22
C GLN A 199 -3.63 7.73 -18.24
N GLU A 200 -3.54 9.01 -18.56
CA GLU A 200 -2.27 9.75 -18.53
C GLU A 200 -1.73 9.92 -17.10
N GLU A 201 -2.60 10.22 -16.15
CA GLU A 201 -2.25 10.31 -14.74
C GLU A 201 -1.72 8.97 -14.22
N HIS A 202 -2.38 7.87 -14.57
CA HIS A 202 -1.91 6.53 -14.19
C HIS A 202 -0.55 6.19 -14.83
N ARG A 203 -0.29 6.60 -16.08
CA ARG A 203 1.01 6.47 -16.73
C ARG A 203 2.07 7.29 -15.99
N TYR A 204 1.76 8.54 -15.66
CA TYR A 204 2.63 9.42 -14.90
C TYR A 204 2.97 8.84 -13.52
N TRP A 205 1.98 8.33 -12.78
CA TRP A 205 2.19 7.72 -11.47
C TRP A 205 3.11 6.50 -11.52
N LYS A 206 3.03 5.68 -12.58
CA LYS A 206 3.95 4.56 -12.79
C LYS A 206 5.39 5.02 -12.99
N GLU A 207 5.60 6.03 -13.84
CA GLU A 207 6.92 6.60 -14.08
C GLU A 207 7.48 7.26 -12.82
N TYR A 208 6.66 8.06 -12.13
CA TYR A 208 7.04 8.69 -10.86
C TYR A 208 7.45 7.65 -9.81
N THR A 209 6.69 6.57 -9.67
CA THR A 209 7.02 5.48 -8.72
C THR A 209 8.33 4.80 -9.07
N LYS A 210 8.61 4.61 -10.37
CA LYS A 210 9.89 4.06 -10.84
C LYS A 210 11.05 4.99 -10.48
N TYR A 211 10.96 6.28 -10.83
CA TYR A 211 12.00 7.26 -10.50
C TYR A 211 12.21 7.41 -8.99
N ARG A 212 11.13 7.38 -8.21
CA ARG A 212 11.20 7.44 -6.75
C ARG A 212 11.93 6.22 -6.17
N LYS A 213 11.70 5.01 -6.73
CA LYS A 213 12.44 3.82 -6.32
C LYS A 213 13.93 3.95 -6.64
N ASP A 214 14.27 4.40 -7.85
CA ASP A 214 15.67 4.57 -8.26
C ASP A 214 16.40 5.61 -7.40
N TYR A 215 15.70 6.70 -7.05
CA TYR A 215 16.19 7.70 -6.11
C TYR A 215 16.47 7.12 -4.73
N LEU A 216 15.52 6.36 -4.16
CA LEU A 216 15.69 5.76 -2.83
C LEU A 216 16.86 4.76 -2.81
N ASN A 217 17.01 3.93 -3.84
CA ASN A 217 18.15 3.01 -3.94
C ASN A 217 19.48 3.78 -3.98
N THR A 218 19.53 4.87 -4.73
CA THR A 218 20.74 5.72 -4.85
C THR A 218 21.06 6.41 -3.51
N ASP A 219 20.06 6.89 -2.79
CA ASP A 219 20.20 7.50 -1.46
C ASP A 219 20.74 6.49 -0.44
N ASP A 220 20.25 5.25 -0.47
CA ASP A 220 20.76 4.17 0.39
C ASP A 220 22.21 3.79 0.06
N GLU A 221 22.57 3.70 -1.23
CA GLU A 221 23.96 3.48 -1.67
C GLU A 221 24.88 4.62 -1.23
N TYR A 222 24.43 5.86 -1.38
CA TYR A 222 25.17 7.05 -0.95
C TYR A 222 25.42 7.02 0.56
N ARG A 223 24.40 6.75 1.38
CA ARG A 223 24.55 6.62 2.84
C ARG A 223 25.50 5.49 3.24
N SER A 224 25.46 4.36 2.53
CA SER A 224 26.38 3.25 2.75
C SER A 224 27.84 3.68 2.48
N LEU A 225 28.07 4.41 1.38
CA LEU A 225 29.39 4.94 1.04
C LEU A 225 29.88 5.97 2.07
N GLU A 226 29.03 6.87 2.54
CA GLU A 226 29.37 7.81 3.62
C GLU A 226 29.80 7.07 4.90
N CYS A 227 29.08 6.00 5.27
CA CYS A 227 29.43 5.18 6.43
C CYS A 227 30.79 4.49 6.25
N GLN A 228 31.08 3.96 5.06
CA GLN A 228 32.38 3.34 4.75
C GLN A 228 33.51 4.37 4.79
N LEU A 229 33.28 5.57 4.25
CA LEU A 229 34.22 6.67 4.29
C LEU A 229 34.52 7.09 5.73
N ALA A 230 33.49 7.28 6.56
CA ALA A 230 33.68 7.59 7.98
C ALA A 230 34.43 6.49 8.73
N TYR A 231 34.14 5.22 8.45
CA TYR A 231 34.85 4.08 9.03
C TYR A 231 36.33 4.08 8.64
N THR A 232 36.64 4.21 7.36
CA THR A 232 38.02 4.19 6.85
C THR A 232 38.82 5.40 7.37
N GLN A 233 38.21 6.58 7.44
CA GLN A 233 38.81 7.75 8.10
C GLN A 233 39.13 7.49 9.57
N SER A 234 38.21 6.89 10.32
CA SER A 234 38.45 6.53 11.73
C SER A 234 39.60 5.53 11.88
N GLN A 235 39.72 4.54 10.97
CA GLN A 235 40.84 3.61 10.99
C GLN A 235 42.16 4.30 10.64
N LEU A 236 42.15 5.20 9.65
CA LEU A 236 43.31 6.00 9.29
C LEU A 236 43.77 6.87 10.45
N ASP A 237 42.84 7.54 11.15
CA ASP A 237 43.15 8.32 12.34
C ASP A 237 43.76 7.46 13.46
N LYS A 238 43.26 6.24 13.68
CA LYS A 238 43.85 5.30 14.65
C LYS A 238 45.28 4.91 14.27
N LEU A 239 45.52 4.62 12.99
CA LEU A 239 46.85 4.27 12.50
C LEU A 239 47.81 5.45 12.62
N ARG A 240 47.39 6.65 12.20
CA ARG A 240 48.16 7.89 12.31
C ARG A 240 48.49 8.23 13.77
N ASN A 241 47.54 8.05 14.68
CA ASN A 241 47.75 8.32 16.11
C ASN A 241 48.60 7.23 16.80
N THR A 242 48.75 6.05 16.19
CA THR A 242 49.57 4.96 16.73
C THR A 242 51.00 5.08 16.21
N ASN A 243 51.76 6.00 16.78
CA ASN A 243 53.19 6.06 16.53
C ASN A 243 53.87 4.81 17.12
N VAL A 244 54.43 3.97 16.24
CA VAL A 244 55.10 2.69 16.57
C VAL A 244 56.16 2.86 17.66
N PHE A 245 56.88 3.98 17.68
CA PHE A 245 57.91 4.26 18.66
C PHE A 245 57.36 4.57 20.05
N ASN A 246 56.30 5.40 20.13
CA ASN A 246 55.61 5.68 21.41
C ASN A 246 54.86 4.45 21.92
N ALA A 247 54.34 3.61 21.03
CA ALA A 247 53.67 2.36 21.39
C ALA A 247 54.66 1.30 21.93
N THR A 248 55.90 1.27 21.40
CA THR A 248 56.93 0.29 21.81
C THR A 248 57.74 0.73 23.03
N PHE A 249 58.00 2.04 23.17
CA PHE A 249 58.83 2.61 24.25
C PHE A 249 58.10 3.76 24.95
N HIS A 250 57.25 3.41 25.91
CA HIS A 250 56.51 4.40 26.69
C HIS A 250 57.40 5.00 27.79
N ILE A 251 57.96 6.19 27.55
CA ILE A 251 58.72 6.96 28.53
C ILE A 251 57.79 7.91 29.30
N TRP A 252 57.70 7.70 30.61
CA TRP A 252 56.91 8.50 31.55
C TRP A 252 57.67 8.79 32.84
N HIS A 253 57.00 9.36 33.84
CA HIS A 253 57.56 9.56 35.16
C HIS A 253 56.60 9.06 36.24
N SER A 254 57.16 8.47 37.30
CA SER A 254 56.42 8.07 38.50
C SER A 254 57.06 8.75 39.71
N GLY A 255 56.47 9.87 40.12
CA GLY A 255 57.04 10.76 41.14
C GLY A 255 58.46 11.24 40.78
N HIS A 256 59.44 10.82 41.58
CA HIS A 256 60.85 11.18 41.41
C HIS A 256 61.58 10.31 40.36
N PHE A 257 61.01 9.18 39.93
CA PHE A 257 61.62 8.27 38.97
C PHE A 257 61.20 8.59 37.53
N GLY A 258 62.12 8.39 36.58
CA GLY A 258 61.76 8.18 35.17
C GLY A 258 61.40 6.70 34.96
N THR A 259 60.40 6.43 34.13
CA THR A 259 59.94 5.07 33.83
C THR A 259 59.94 4.81 32.33
N ILE A 260 60.40 3.64 31.91
CA ILE A 260 60.32 3.17 30.52
C ILE A 260 59.58 1.83 30.49
N ASN A 261 58.49 1.73 29.74
CA ASN A 261 57.62 0.53 29.69
C ASN A 261 57.23 0.03 31.10
N ASN A 262 56.93 0.98 32.00
CA ASN A 262 56.61 0.79 33.42
C ASN A 262 57.75 0.34 34.34
N PHE A 263 58.99 0.18 33.85
CA PHE A 263 60.15 -0.08 34.70
C PHE A 263 60.76 1.22 35.24
N LYS A 264 60.92 1.32 36.56
CA LYS A 264 61.55 2.48 37.23
C LYS A 264 63.06 2.46 37.06
N LEU A 265 63.61 3.54 36.49
CA LEU A 265 65.04 3.73 36.32
C LEU A 265 65.58 4.64 37.43
N GLY A 266 66.09 4.03 38.49
CA GLY A 266 66.68 4.73 39.63
C GLY A 266 66.38 4.03 40.95
N ARG A 267 66.89 4.57 42.04
CA ARG A 267 66.70 4.07 43.40
C ARG A 267 66.63 5.23 44.38
N LEU A 268 65.74 5.14 45.38
CA LEU A 268 65.66 6.11 46.47
C LEU A 268 65.76 5.38 47.81
N PRO A 269 66.31 6.01 48.86
CA PRO A 269 66.35 5.41 50.19
C PRO A 269 64.96 5.07 50.75
N SER A 270 63.94 5.85 50.36
CA SER A 270 62.55 5.67 50.76
C SER A 270 61.80 4.58 49.98
N VAL A 271 62.21 4.32 48.73
CA VAL A 271 61.60 3.33 47.84
C VAL A 271 62.71 2.54 47.15
N PRO A 272 63.14 1.41 47.74
CA PRO A 272 64.18 0.58 47.15
C PRO A 272 63.61 -0.14 45.93
N VAL A 273 64.13 0.19 44.75
CA VAL A 273 63.82 -0.51 43.50
C VAL A 273 64.76 -1.70 43.34
N GLU A 274 64.21 -2.85 42.94
CA GLU A 274 64.98 -4.08 42.68
C GLU A 274 65.92 -3.90 41.48
N TRP A 275 67.11 -4.47 41.57
CA TRP A 275 68.12 -4.35 40.51
C TRP A 275 67.68 -4.99 39.19
N SER A 276 66.86 -6.04 39.25
CA SER A 276 66.26 -6.63 38.06
C SER A 276 65.39 -5.64 37.28
N GLU A 277 64.66 -4.77 37.97
CA GLU A 277 63.81 -3.73 37.36
C GLU A 277 64.68 -2.63 36.73
N ILE A 278 65.72 -2.18 37.44
CA ILE A 278 66.68 -1.17 36.94
C ILE A 278 67.42 -1.71 35.70
N ASN A 279 67.87 -2.96 35.74
CA ASN A 279 68.55 -3.61 34.63
C ASN A 279 67.64 -3.80 33.41
N ALA A 280 66.36 -4.16 33.64
CA ALA A 280 65.37 -4.22 32.58
C ALA A 280 65.13 -2.83 31.96
N ALA A 281 65.02 -1.78 32.78
CA ALA A 281 64.89 -0.40 32.31
C ALA A 281 66.10 0.04 31.48
N TRP A 282 67.32 -0.27 31.90
CA TRP A 282 68.54 -0.03 31.11
C TRP A 282 68.55 -0.81 29.79
N GLY A 283 68.06 -2.04 29.79
CA GLY A 283 67.89 -2.82 28.57
C GLY A 283 66.95 -2.20 27.56
N GLN A 284 65.79 -1.72 28.03
CA GLN A 284 64.84 -0.99 27.20
C GLN A 284 65.43 0.33 26.69
N THR A 285 66.21 1.03 27.54
CA THR A 285 66.87 2.30 27.19
C THR A 285 67.95 2.09 26.13
N ALA A 286 68.73 1.01 26.25
CA ALA A 286 69.74 0.62 25.27
C ALA A 286 69.10 0.22 23.94
N LEU A 287 68.01 -0.56 23.97
CA LEU A 287 67.28 -0.94 22.76
C LEU A 287 66.69 0.28 22.06
N LEU A 288 66.14 1.23 22.81
CA LEU A 288 65.61 2.47 22.27
C LEU A 288 66.68 3.28 21.55
N LEU A 289 67.82 3.56 22.20
CA LEU A 289 68.89 4.34 21.58
C LEU A 289 69.49 3.62 20.35
N ALA A 290 69.62 2.29 20.40
CA ALA A 290 70.06 1.50 19.25
C ALA A 290 69.07 1.57 18.08
N ALA A 291 67.76 1.53 18.36
CA ALA A 291 66.71 1.66 17.35
C ALA A 291 66.69 3.06 16.74
N LEU A 292 66.82 4.11 17.56
CA LEU A 292 66.93 5.50 17.10
C LEU A 292 68.16 5.71 16.23
N ALA A 293 69.33 5.25 16.67
CA ALA A 293 70.58 5.35 15.92
C ALA A 293 70.51 4.61 14.58
N ARG A 294 69.94 3.40 14.55
CA ARG A 294 69.72 2.65 13.30
C ARG A 294 68.78 3.41 12.36
N LYS A 295 67.73 4.04 12.88
CA LYS A 295 66.75 4.77 12.07
C LYS A 295 67.36 6.01 11.40
N ILE A 296 68.26 6.72 12.06
CA ILE A 296 68.99 7.87 11.49
C ILE A 296 70.30 7.47 10.79
N ASN A 297 70.56 6.17 10.61
CA ASN A 297 71.80 5.61 10.07
C ASN A 297 73.07 6.15 10.75
N LEU A 298 73.03 6.36 12.07
CA LEU A 298 74.18 6.79 12.86
C LEU A 298 74.97 5.59 13.36
N THR A 299 76.25 5.55 13.01
CA THR A 299 77.24 4.66 13.62
C THR A 299 78.04 5.42 14.66
N PHE A 300 77.97 4.97 15.91
CA PHE A 300 78.75 5.55 17.01
C PHE A 300 80.25 5.28 16.81
N GLU A 301 81.10 6.25 17.12
CA GLU A 301 82.53 6.21 16.79
C GLU A 301 83.35 5.29 17.71
N LYS A 302 83.13 5.41 19.02
CA LYS A 302 83.95 4.76 20.07
C LYS A 302 83.31 3.53 20.67
N TYR A 303 82.01 3.40 20.52
CA TYR A 303 81.20 2.45 21.27
C TYR A 303 80.22 1.76 20.34
N LYS A 304 79.88 0.51 20.65
CA LYS A 304 78.81 -0.23 19.99
C LYS A 304 77.81 -0.69 21.05
N LEU A 305 76.58 -0.23 20.91
CA LEU A 305 75.51 -0.53 21.84
C LEU A 305 74.89 -1.90 21.51
N VAL A 306 74.91 -2.83 22.47
CA VAL A 306 74.39 -4.18 22.32
C VAL A 306 73.21 -4.39 23.27
N PRO A 307 71.96 -4.24 22.80
CA PRO A 307 70.79 -4.53 23.61
C PRO A 307 70.65 -6.04 23.81
N TYR A 308 70.69 -6.48 25.06
CA TYR A 308 70.60 -7.89 25.45
C TYR A 308 69.66 -8.05 26.66
N GLY A 309 68.46 -7.48 26.55
CA GLY A 309 67.45 -7.49 27.61
C GLY A 309 67.98 -6.86 28.91
N ASN A 310 67.77 -7.54 30.03
CA ASN A 310 68.25 -7.12 31.35
C ASN A 310 69.78 -7.25 31.56
N HIS A 311 70.54 -7.75 30.58
CA HIS A 311 72.00 -7.82 30.64
C HIS A 311 72.63 -7.06 29.47
N SER A 312 72.04 -5.93 29.10
CA SER A 312 72.55 -5.09 28.01
C SER A 312 73.93 -4.52 28.34
N TYR A 313 74.76 -4.30 27.32
CA TYR A 313 76.14 -3.84 27.48
C TYR A 313 76.61 -3.00 26.29
N ILE A 314 77.75 -2.33 26.47
CA ILE A 314 78.40 -1.52 25.44
C ILE A 314 79.79 -2.09 25.17
N GLU A 315 80.11 -2.32 23.90
CA GLU A 315 81.45 -2.73 23.46
C GLU A 315 82.28 -1.49 23.09
N VAL A 316 83.51 -1.39 23.61
CA VAL A 316 84.46 -0.34 23.19
C VAL A 316 85.16 -0.78 21.90
N LEU A 317 85.01 0.01 20.84
CA LEU A 317 85.61 -0.26 19.54
C LEU A 317 87.14 -0.12 19.65
N GLY A 318 87.88 -1.17 19.27
CA GLY A 318 89.35 -1.22 19.31
C GLY A 318 89.97 -1.94 20.51
N GLU A 319 89.26 -2.04 21.65
CA GLU A 319 89.78 -2.69 22.86
C GLU A 319 89.09 -4.03 23.20
N GLN A 320 88.04 -4.43 22.45
CA GLN A 320 87.21 -5.62 22.75
C GLN A 320 86.77 -5.70 24.23
N ARG A 321 86.55 -4.54 24.85
CA ARG A 321 86.15 -4.43 26.25
C ARG A 321 84.64 -4.24 26.35
N GLU A 322 83.99 -5.08 27.16
CA GLU A 322 82.57 -4.99 27.46
C GLU A 322 82.33 -4.13 28.71
N LEU A 323 81.45 -3.15 28.58
CA LEU A 323 80.97 -2.29 29.65
C LEU A 323 79.51 -2.63 29.95
N PRO A 324 79.21 -3.33 31.06
CA PRO A 324 77.85 -3.74 31.37
C PRO A 324 76.98 -2.53 31.71
N LEU A 325 75.73 -2.54 31.23
CA LEU A 325 74.65 -1.63 31.65
C LEU A 325 73.69 -2.32 32.63
N TYR A 326 74.21 -3.28 33.40
CA TYR A 326 73.46 -3.96 34.46
C TYR A 326 74.31 -4.09 35.73
N GLY A 327 73.64 -4.11 36.88
CA GLY A 327 74.25 -4.28 38.20
C GLY A 327 73.60 -5.43 38.99
N SER A 328 74.34 -6.03 39.92
CA SER A 328 73.84 -7.16 40.74
C SER A 328 73.50 -6.78 42.20
N GLY A 329 73.61 -5.49 42.57
CA GLY A 329 73.35 -5.00 43.92
C GLY A 329 74.35 -5.47 44.99
N GLY A 330 74.35 -4.81 46.17
CA GLY A 330 75.15 -5.17 47.36
C GLY A 330 76.33 -4.24 47.70
N PHE A 331 77.01 -4.46 48.84
CA PHE A 331 78.15 -3.64 49.31
C PHE A 331 79.38 -3.64 48.38
N LYS A 332 79.54 -4.66 47.53
CA LYS A 332 80.60 -4.75 46.51
C LYS A 332 80.38 -3.81 45.30
N PHE A 333 79.20 -3.21 45.20
CA PHE A 333 78.79 -2.33 44.10
C PHE A 333 79.37 -0.91 44.19
N LEU A 334 79.73 -0.46 45.39
CA LEU A 334 80.43 0.82 45.61
C LEU A 334 81.85 0.84 45.01
N TRP A 335 82.36 -0.33 44.59
CA TRP A 335 83.73 -0.53 44.11
C TRP A 335 83.80 -1.04 42.66
N ASP A 336 82.67 -1.37 42.01
CA ASP A 336 82.65 -1.82 40.62
C ASP A 336 82.51 -0.63 39.66
N THR A 337 83.64 -0.22 39.10
CA THR A 337 83.73 0.93 38.17
C THR A 337 83.21 0.60 36.77
N LYS A 338 82.88 -0.66 36.47
CA LYS A 338 82.48 -1.08 35.12
C LYS A 338 81.09 -0.59 34.75
N PHE A 339 80.14 -0.61 35.69
CA PHE A 339 78.79 -0.12 35.47
C PHE A 339 78.76 1.41 35.29
N ASP A 340 79.52 2.14 36.12
CA ASP A 340 79.71 3.59 35.95
C ASP A 340 80.36 3.94 34.61
N ALA A 341 81.37 3.17 34.18
CA ALA A 341 81.96 3.32 32.85
C ALA A 341 80.94 3.04 31.73
N GLY A 342 80.09 2.02 31.88
CA GLY A 342 78.99 1.73 30.95
C GLY A 342 77.99 2.87 30.84
N MET A 343 77.52 3.42 31.97
CA MET A 343 76.58 4.56 31.95
C MET A 343 77.19 5.83 31.33
N VAL A 344 78.49 6.07 31.56
CA VAL A 344 79.20 7.20 30.93
C VAL A 344 79.33 6.99 29.42
N ALA A 345 79.67 5.77 28.99
CA ALA A 345 79.73 5.42 27.57
C ALA A 345 78.36 5.54 26.90
N PHE A 346 77.28 5.16 27.59
CA PHE A 346 75.91 5.34 27.12
C PHE A 346 75.58 6.83 26.91
N LEU A 347 75.94 7.67 27.88
CA LEU A 347 75.71 9.12 27.78
C LEU A 347 76.51 9.75 26.63
N ASP A 348 77.71 9.25 26.36
CA ASP A 348 78.51 9.68 25.20
C ASP A 348 77.85 9.29 23.87
N CYS A 349 77.26 8.08 23.78
CA CYS A 349 76.46 7.68 22.63
C CYS A 349 75.24 8.59 22.43
N LEU A 350 74.54 8.93 23.52
CA LEU A 350 73.40 9.85 23.46
C LEU A 350 73.81 11.28 23.06
N GLN A 351 75.00 11.72 23.47
CA GLN A 351 75.58 13.00 23.06
C GLN A 351 75.96 13.00 21.56
N GLN A 352 76.57 11.93 21.04
CA GLN A 352 76.82 11.78 19.60
C GLN A 352 75.51 11.79 18.79
N PHE A 353 74.46 11.13 19.32
CA PHE A 353 73.14 11.18 18.73
C PHE A 353 72.60 12.62 18.68
N LYS A 354 72.68 13.35 19.80
CA LYS A 354 72.29 14.77 19.89
C LYS A 354 73.01 15.61 18.83
N GLU A 355 74.34 15.51 18.75
CA GLU A 355 75.15 16.28 17.80
C GLU A 355 74.77 16.00 16.35
N LYS A 356 74.50 14.73 16.02
CA LYS A 356 74.05 14.35 14.67
C LYS A 356 72.69 14.96 14.32
N VAL A 357 71.77 14.99 15.27
CA VAL A 357 70.43 15.58 15.12
C VAL A 357 70.52 17.11 14.98
N GLU A 358 71.35 17.76 15.80
CA GLU A 358 71.54 19.22 15.79
C GLU A 358 72.33 19.72 14.56
N GLN A 359 73.20 18.88 13.97
CA GLN A 359 73.88 19.21 12.71
C GLN A 359 72.91 19.31 11.51
N GLY A 360 71.75 18.66 11.59
CA GLY A 360 70.73 18.68 10.53
C GLY A 360 69.74 19.85 10.64
N HIS A 361 69.49 20.38 11.84
CA HIS A 361 68.45 21.39 12.09
C HIS A 361 68.82 22.37 13.22
N ILE A 362 68.69 23.67 12.95
CA ILE A 362 69.10 24.76 13.85
C ILE A 362 68.16 24.93 15.07
N ASP A 363 66.91 24.46 14.95
CA ASP A 363 65.83 24.77 15.91
C ASP A 363 65.54 23.66 16.94
N PHE A 364 66.09 22.45 16.77
CA PHE A 364 65.88 21.37 17.75
C PHE A 364 67.03 21.31 18.73
N ARG A 365 66.74 21.44 20.04
CA ARG A 365 67.72 21.23 21.12
C ARG A 365 67.13 20.34 22.19
N LEU A 366 67.93 19.37 22.65
CA LEU A 366 67.54 18.58 23.81
C LEU A 366 67.49 19.45 25.07
N PRO A 367 66.52 19.20 25.97
CA PRO A 367 66.27 20.07 27.12
C PRO A 367 67.42 20.06 28.14
N TYR A 368 68.14 18.95 28.29
CA TYR A 368 69.24 18.83 29.24
C TYR A 368 70.58 18.64 28.53
N GLN A 369 71.59 19.41 28.95
CA GLN A 369 72.94 19.28 28.38
C GLN A 369 73.69 18.09 29.01
N MET A 370 74.51 17.40 28.22
CA MET A 370 75.23 16.21 28.63
C MET A 370 76.72 16.42 28.42
N ASN A 371 77.53 16.21 29.46
CA ASN A 371 78.98 16.37 29.37
C ASN A 371 79.69 15.36 30.27
N LYS A 372 80.53 14.49 29.68
CA LYS A 372 81.46 13.57 30.37
C LYS A 372 80.85 12.83 31.58
N GLY A 373 79.65 12.25 31.41
CA GLY A 373 78.97 11.49 32.47
C GLY A 373 78.16 12.33 33.44
N LYS A 374 77.90 13.60 33.13
CA LYS A 374 77.06 14.49 33.92
C LYS A 374 75.98 15.11 33.05
N ILE A 375 74.83 15.39 33.65
CA ILE A 375 73.66 16.01 33.02
C ILE A 375 73.35 17.30 33.76
N GLU A 376 73.16 18.37 33.01
CA GLU A 376 72.98 19.73 33.51
C GLU A 376 71.55 20.24 33.29
N ASP A 377 71.00 20.84 34.34
CA ASP A 377 69.71 21.55 34.37
C ASP A 377 69.96 22.92 35.05
N SER A 378 69.57 23.11 36.32
CA SER A 378 70.03 24.22 37.18
C SER A 378 71.22 23.84 38.09
N SER A 379 71.54 22.56 38.14
CA SER A 379 72.66 22.00 38.89
C SER A 379 73.21 20.80 38.11
N ILE A 380 74.44 20.40 38.41
CA ILE A 380 75.12 19.32 37.69
C ILE A 380 74.87 17.99 38.41
N TYR A 381 74.22 17.05 37.74
CA TYR A 381 73.92 15.71 38.27
C TYR A 381 74.81 14.67 37.59
N SER A 382 75.43 13.79 38.38
CA SER A 382 76.29 12.72 37.85
C SER A 382 75.46 11.47 37.55
N ILE A 383 75.74 10.81 36.41
CA ILE A 383 75.18 9.48 36.09
C ILE A 383 75.92 8.34 36.79
N LYS A 384 77.12 8.62 37.31
CA LYS A 384 77.91 7.67 38.10
C LYS A 384 77.29 7.49 39.48
N ILE A 385 77.34 6.28 40.00
CA ILE A 385 76.88 5.95 41.35
C ILE A 385 78.01 6.17 42.37
N GLN A 386 79.26 5.97 41.95
CA GLN A 386 80.40 6.20 42.84
C GLN A 386 80.46 7.65 43.32
N PHE A 387 80.58 7.84 44.64
CA PHE A 387 80.58 9.15 45.31
C PHE A 387 79.34 10.02 45.03
N ASN A 388 78.20 9.40 44.72
CA ASN A 388 76.94 10.08 44.41
C ASN A 388 75.83 9.63 45.38
N SER A 389 74.81 10.48 45.58
CA SER A 389 73.62 10.06 46.33
C SER A 389 72.64 9.33 45.40
N GLU A 390 71.89 8.37 45.94
CA GLU A 390 70.86 7.64 45.17
C GLU A 390 69.81 8.61 44.58
N GLU A 391 69.51 9.70 45.28
CA GLU A 391 68.58 10.76 44.83
C GLU A 391 69.11 11.54 43.62
N GLN A 392 70.38 11.97 43.66
CA GLN A 392 71.02 12.69 42.56
C GLN A 392 71.20 11.78 41.34
N TRP A 393 71.55 10.51 41.56
CA TRP A 393 71.63 9.51 40.50
C TRP A 393 70.27 9.28 39.83
N THR A 394 69.21 9.06 40.61
CA THR A 394 67.83 8.91 40.08
C THR A 394 67.39 10.13 39.29
N LYS A 395 67.74 11.34 39.74
CA LYS A 395 67.42 12.57 39.01
C LYS A 395 68.19 12.68 37.70
N ALA A 396 69.47 12.30 37.66
CA ALA A 396 70.24 12.24 36.41
C ALA A 396 69.60 11.26 35.41
N LEU A 397 69.20 10.06 35.86
CA LEU A 397 68.55 9.06 35.01
C LEU A 397 67.20 9.54 34.48
N LYS A 398 66.42 10.24 35.31
CA LYS A 398 65.16 10.86 34.87
C LYS A 398 65.40 11.88 33.76
N PHE A 399 66.41 12.74 33.89
CA PHE A 399 66.75 13.71 32.84
C PHE A 399 67.27 13.06 31.56
N MET A 400 68.05 11.98 31.68
CA MET A 400 68.46 11.17 30.53
C MET A 400 67.25 10.59 29.78
N LEU A 401 66.29 10.02 30.51
CA LEU A 401 65.05 9.51 29.90
C LEU A 401 64.22 10.62 29.28
N THR A 402 64.18 11.82 29.87
CA THR A 402 63.53 12.98 29.25
C THR A 402 64.23 13.35 27.94
N ASN A 403 65.56 13.42 27.89
CA ASN A 403 66.29 13.66 26.64
C ASN A 403 65.96 12.60 25.58
N LEU A 404 65.93 11.31 25.95
CA LEU A 404 65.54 10.23 25.05
C LEU A 404 64.09 10.35 24.56
N LYS A 405 63.17 10.82 25.41
CA LYS A 405 61.77 11.10 25.03
C LYS A 405 61.68 12.23 24.02
N TRP A 406 62.46 13.29 24.18
CA TRP A 406 62.55 14.38 23.20
C TRP A 406 63.17 13.91 21.88
N SER A 407 64.25 13.11 21.94
CA SER A 407 64.83 12.45 20.77
C SER A 407 63.81 11.57 20.04
N LEU A 408 63.00 10.81 20.79
CA LEU A 408 61.93 9.97 20.25
C LEU A 408 60.87 10.80 19.53
N ALA A 409 60.42 11.89 20.16
CA ALA A 409 59.44 12.80 19.58
C ALA A 409 59.94 13.45 18.29
N TRP A 410 61.21 13.86 18.25
CA TRP A 410 61.84 14.41 17.05
C TRP A 410 61.96 13.36 15.92
N VAL A 411 62.47 12.16 16.23
CA VAL A 411 62.53 11.05 15.26
C VAL A 411 61.14 10.57 14.84
N SER A 412 60.08 11.02 15.51
CA SER A 412 58.70 10.75 15.09
C SER A 412 58.14 11.86 14.21
N SER A 413 58.43 13.13 14.53
CA SER A 413 57.94 14.27 13.75
C SER A 413 58.55 14.32 12.35
N GLN A 414 59.84 14.02 12.21
CA GLN A 414 60.52 14.03 10.90
C GLN A 414 59.87 13.08 9.88
N PHE A 415 59.19 12.02 10.33
CA PHE A 415 58.59 11.03 9.45
C PHE A 415 57.13 11.35 9.13
N ASN A 416 56.41 12.01 10.05
CA ASN A 416 55.09 12.55 9.73
C ASN A 416 55.21 13.62 8.61
N ASP A 417 56.28 14.42 8.62
CA ASP A 417 56.53 15.44 7.61
C ASP A 417 56.95 14.83 6.24
N GLU A 418 57.72 13.73 6.22
CA GLU A 418 58.08 13.01 4.99
C GLU A 418 56.87 12.33 4.32
N ASP A 419 55.92 11.81 5.10
CA ASP A 419 54.68 11.21 4.59
C ASP A 419 53.72 12.27 3.99
N GLU A 420 53.69 13.51 4.52
CA GLU A 420 52.89 14.60 3.94
C GLU A 420 53.42 15.05 2.57
N VAL A 421 54.75 15.07 2.37
CA VAL A 421 55.40 15.48 1.10
C VAL A 421 55.21 14.44 -0.01
N LEU A 422 54.99 13.16 0.33
CA LEU A 422 54.67 12.11 -0.66
C LEU A 422 53.18 12.01 -1.00
N SER A 423 52.32 12.68 -0.23
CA SER A 423 50.87 12.72 -0.41
C SER A 423 50.34 13.97 -1.15
N SER A 424 51.23 14.90 -1.46
CA SER A 424 50.99 16.11 -2.28
C SER A 424 51.65 15.99 -3.64
#